data_AF-S4PB67-F1
#
_entry.id   AF-S4PB67-F1
#
_cell.length_a   1.000
_cell.length_b   1.000
_cell.length_c   1.000
_cell.angle_alpha   90.00
_cell.angle_beta   90.00
_cell.angle_gamma   90.00
#
_symmetry.space_group_name_H-M   'P 1'
#
loop_
_entity.id
_entity.type
_entity.pdbx_description
1 polymer ?
#
loop_
_entity_poly.entity_id
_entity_poly.type
_entity_poly.pdbx_seq_one_letter_code
_entity_poly.pdbx_strand_id
1 'polypeptide(L)'
;MEISKEISKKLFCRYLTENHPFLKLAPVKMEYMYLNPDIMVFHEVLSDLEIEHIKEMAKPRFRRATVHDPKTGELVPANYRISKSGWLKDEESPMIARVSRRVADFTGLNMMSAEELQVVNYGIGGHYE
;
A
#
# COMPACT_ATOMS: atom_id res chain seq x y z
N MET A 1 -3.62 -1.56 -20.87
CA MET A 1 -2.16 -1.62 -21.16
C MET A 1 -1.89 -2.98 -21.77
N GLU A 2 -1.58 -3.06 -23.06
CA GLU A 2 -1.25 -4.34 -23.70
C GLU A 2 0.21 -4.68 -23.43
N ILE A 3 0.44 -5.83 -22.79
CA ILE A 3 1.79 -6.34 -22.50
C ILE A 3 2.26 -7.11 -23.73
N SER A 4 3.48 -6.85 -24.20
CA SER A 4 4.02 -7.56 -25.38
C SER A 4 4.18 -9.06 -25.09
N LYS A 5 4.12 -9.89 -26.14
CA LYS A 5 4.31 -11.35 -26.00
C LYS A 5 5.68 -11.72 -25.42
N GLU A 6 6.71 -10.92 -25.71
CA GLU A 6 8.06 -11.10 -25.19
C GLU A 6 8.11 -10.88 -23.68
N ILE A 7 7.40 -9.88 -23.17
CA ILE A 7 7.33 -9.57 -21.74
C ILE A 7 6.45 -10.60 -21.02
N SER A 8 5.27 -10.89 -21.58
CA SER A 8 4.30 -11.84 -20.99
C SER A 8 4.92 -13.22 -20.72
N LYS A 9 5.77 -13.73 -21.63
CA LYS A 9 6.50 -15.00 -21.44
C LYS A 9 7.49 -15.01 -20.28
N LYS A 10 7.91 -13.84 -19.80
CA LYS A 10 8.87 -13.67 -18.70
C LYS A 10 8.19 -13.33 -17.38
N LEU A 11 6.86 -13.15 -17.35
CA LEU A 11 6.10 -12.95 -16.12
C LEU A 11 5.91 -14.29 -15.41
N PHE A 12 5.96 -14.27 -14.09
CA PHE A 12 5.81 -15.47 -13.28
C PHE A 12 5.24 -15.15 -11.91
N CYS A 13 4.60 -16.16 -11.32
CA CYS A 13 4.18 -16.17 -9.93
C CYS A 13 5.15 -17.01 -9.11
N ARG A 14 5.42 -16.60 -7.88
CA ARG A 14 6.25 -17.36 -6.95
C ARG A 14 5.85 -17.11 -5.51
N TYR A 15 6.31 -18.00 -4.64
CA TYR A 15 6.34 -17.75 -3.21
C TYR A 15 7.67 -17.07 -2.87
N LEU A 16 7.60 -15.84 -2.38
CA LEU A 16 8.75 -15.07 -1.94
C LEU A 16 9.23 -15.62 -0.60
N THR A 17 10.52 -15.99 -0.53
CA THR A 17 11.15 -16.57 0.68
C THR A 17 12.49 -15.92 1.04
N GLU A 18 13.04 -15.09 0.16
CA GLU A 18 14.45 -14.70 0.17
C GLU A 18 14.72 -13.37 0.89
N ASN A 19 13.72 -12.48 0.95
CA ASN A 19 13.91 -11.11 1.46
C ASN A 19 14.12 -11.05 2.98
N HIS A 20 13.55 -11.98 3.74
CA HIS A 20 13.69 -12.04 5.20
C HIS A 20 13.63 -13.51 5.68
N PRO A 21 14.46 -13.93 6.66
CA PRO A 21 14.47 -15.33 7.12
C PRO A 21 13.12 -15.88 7.57
N PHE A 22 12.23 -15.02 8.09
CA PHE A 22 10.87 -15.40 8.48
C PHE A 22 10.04 -15.92 7.30
N LEU A 23 10.27 -15.43 6.08
CA LEU A 23 9.52 -15.82 4.89
C LEU A 23 9.81 -17.26 4.44
N LYS A 24 10.85 -17.90 4.97
CA LYS A 24 11.05 -19.36 4.80
C LYS A 24 9.96 -20.18 5.50
N LEU A 25 9.37 -19.63 6.56
CA LEU A 25 8.29 -20.26 7.33
C LEU A 25 6.91 -19.77 6.89
N ALA A 26 6.82 -18.50 6.47
CA ALA A 26 5.59 -17.88 6.00
C ALA A 26 5.82 -17.19 4.64
N PRO A 27 5.90 -17.94 3.54
CA PRO A 27 6.15 -17.37 2.21
C PRO A 27 5.01 -16.46 1.74
N VAL A 28 5.35 -15.36 1.07
CA VAL A 28 4.35 -14.43 0.51
C VAL A 28 4.09 -14.76 -0.97
N LYS A 29 2.82 -14.86 -1.35
CA LYS A 29 2.40 -15.04 -2.74
C LYS A 29 2.69 -13.77 -3.54
N MET A 30 3.52 -13.87 -4.57
CA MET A 30 3.99 -12.74 -5.36
C MET A 30 3.82 -13.04 -6.86
N GLU A 31 3.35 -12.05 -7.62
CA GLU A 31 3.12 -12.11 -9.06
C GLU A 31 3.80 -10.92 -9.75
N TYR A 32 4.65 -11.18 -10.75
CA TYR A 32 5.17 -10.12 -11.62
C TYR A 32 4.15 -9.76 -12.69
N MET A 33 3.73 -8.50 -12.72
CA MET A 33 2.87 -7.91 -13.74
C MET A 33 3.65 -7.22 -14.85
N TYR A 34 4.87 -6.75 -14.54
CA TYR A 34 5.76 -6.09 -15.48
C TYR A 34 7.21 -6.13 -14.96
N LEU A 35 8.19 -6.02 -15.86
CA LEU A 35 9.62 -6.22 -15.55
C LEU A 35 10.48 -4.96 -15.70
N ASN A 36 9.97 -3.90 -16.33
CA ASN A 36 10.72 -2.65 -16.45
C ASN A 36 9.78 -1.45 -16.71
N PRO A 37 9.26 -0.80 -15.65
CA PRO A 37 9.62 -1.01 -14.25
C PRO A 37 9.07 -2.31 -13.67
N ASP A 38 9.67 -2.79 -12.58
CA ASP A 38 9.12 -3.91 -11.82
C ASP A 38 7.74 -3.51 -11.26
N ILE A 39 6.70 -4.22 -11.70
CA ILE A 39 5.35 -4.10 -11.14
C ILE A 39 4.99 -5.47 -10.59
N MET A 40 4.75 -5.54 -9.29
CA MET A 40 4.51 -6.78 -8.57
C MET A 40 3.21 -6.68 -7.78
N VAL A 41 2.44 -7.76 -7.74
CA VAL A 41 1.27 -7.90 -6.88
C VAL A 41 1.60 -8.90 -5.78
N PHE A 42 1.40 -8.49 -4.53
CA PHE A 42 1.50 -9.37 -3.38
C PHE A 42 0.09 -9.76 -2.94
N HIS A 43 -0.20 -11.05 -2.95
CA HIS A 43 -1.53 -11.58 -2.68
C HIS A 43 -1.69 -11.94 -1.20
N GLU A 44 -2.89 -11.71 -0.66
CA GLU A 44 -3.28 -12.12 0.70
C GLU A 44 -2.35 -11.60 1.81
N VAL A 45 -1.74 -10.43 1.61
CA VAL A 45 -0.82 -9.82 2.58
C VAL A 45 -1.52 -9.21 3.80
N LEU A 46 -2.84 -9.08 3.77
CA LEU A 46 -3.68 -8.64 4.88
C LEU A 46 -4.78 -9.66 5.10
N SER A 47 -5.02 -9.99 6.37
CA SER A 47 -6.20 -10.77 6.77
C SER A 47 -7.45 -9.89 6.87
N ASP A 48 -8.64 -10.49 6.78
CA ASP A 48 -9.91 -9.78 6.91
C ASP A 48 -10.01 -9.02 8.25
N LEU A 49 -9.48 -9.60 9.33
CA LEU A 49 -9.42 -8.94 10.64
C LEU A 49 -8.54 -7.68 10.62
N GLU A 50 -7.38 -7.74 9.96
CA GLU A 50 -6.50 -6.58 9.82
C GLU A 50 -7.15 -5.49 8.96
N ILE A 51 -7.84 -5.89 7.89
CA ILE A 51 -8.58 -4.98 7.01
C ILE A 51 -9.66 -4.23 7.80
N GLU A 52 -10.50 -4.93 8.56
CA GLU A 52 -11.55 -4.27 9.35
C GLU A 52 -10.98 -3.38 10.45
N HIS A 53 -9.92 -3.82 11.14
CA HIS A 53 -9.27 -3.02 12.17
C HIS A 53 -8.66 -1.72 11.59
N ILE A 54 -7.98 -1.79 10.44
CA ILE A 54 -7.46 -0.61 9.74
C ILE A 54 -8.61 0.34 9.39
N LYS A 55 -9.73 -0.18 8.85
CA LYS A 55 -10.90 0.63 8.51
C LYS A 55 -11.50 1.31 9.74
N GLU A 56 -11.64 0.60 10.85
CA GLU A 56 -12.18 1.14 12.11
C GLU A 56 -11.31 2.27 12.67
N MET A 57 -9.99 2.07 12.69
CA MET A 57 -9.06 3.12 13.11
C MET A 57 -9.08 4.33 12.16
N ALA A 58 -9.21 4.12 10.86
CA ALA A 58 -9.19 5.21 9.88
C ALA A 58 -10.49 6.03 9.82
N LYS A 59 -11.65 5.39 10.05
CA LYS A 59 -13.00 6.02 10.00
C LYS A 59 -13.08 7.39 10.70
N PRO A 60 -12.68 7.55 11.98
CA PRO A 60 -12.77 8.85 12.66
C PRO A 60 -11.74 9.88 12.18
N ARG A 61 -10.69 9.45 11.47
CA ARG A 61 -9.58 10.30 10.98
C ARG A 61 -9.82 10.84 9.58
N PHE A 62 -10.79 10.29 8.85
CA PHE A 62 -11.06 10.67 7.46
C PHE A 62 -11.43 12.15 7.31
N ARG A 63 -10.52 12.90 6.70
CA ARG A 63 -10.74 14.29 6.26
C ARG A 63 -10.70 14.33 4.74
N ARG A 64 -11.33 15.35 4.14
CA ARG A 64 -11.23 15.57 2.69
C ARG A 64 -9.75 15.70 2.32
N ALA A 65 -9.30 14.92 1.35
CA ALA A 65 -7.90 14.97 0.92
C ALA A 65 -7.55 16.37 0.42
N THR A 66 -6.43 16.89 0.91
CA THR A 66 -5.85 18.17 0.49
C THR A 66 -4.56 17.90 -0.27
N VAL A 67 -4.22 18.80 -1.19
CA VAL A 67 -2.93 18.82 -1.89
C VAL A 67 -2.18 20.08 -1.48
N HIS A 68 -0.85 20.03 -1.59
CA HIS A 68 -0.02 21.21 -1.39
C HIS A 68 -0.13 22.12 -2.61
N ASP A 69 -0.54 23.37 -2.41
CA ASP A 69 -0.53 24.38 -3.46
C ASP A 69 0.92 24.67 -3.86
N PRO A 70 1.32 24.49 -5.14
CA PRO A 70 2.70 24.69 -5.57
C PRO A 70 3.15 26.17 -5.51
N LYS A 71 2.23 27.13 -5.40
CA LYS A 71 2.52 28.57 -5.32
C LYS A 71 2.55 29.09 -3.89
N THR A 72 1.63 28.64 -3.05
CA THR A 72 1.49 29.18 -1.67
C THR A 72 2.01 28.24 -0.60
N GLY A 73 2.15 26.95 -0.91
CA GLY A 73 2.49 25.90 0.03
C GLY A 73 1.38 25.52 1.01
N GLU A 74 0.19 26.08 0.84
CA GLU A 74 -0.96 25.78 1.70
C GLU A 74 -1.65 24.48 1.27
N LEU A 75 -2.29 23.82 2.23
CA LEU A 75 -3.11 22.64 1.97
C LEU A 75 -4.48 23.06 1.43
N VAL A 76 -4.67 22.91 0.12
CA VAL A 76 -5.93 23.24 -0.57
C VAL A 76 -6.66 21.96 -1.01
N PRO A 77 -8.00 21.91 -0.96
CA PRO A 77 -8.75 20.78 -1.48
C PRO A 77 -8.62 20.72 -3.02
N ALA A 78 -8.10 19.61 -3.54
CA ALA A 78 -8.04 19.38 -4.99
C ALA A 78 -9.40 18.96 -5.54
N ASN A 79 -9.78 19.51 -6.70
CA ASN A 79 -11.01 19.11 -7.40
C ASN A 79 -10.88 17.76 -8.12
N TYR A 80 -9.65 17.31 -8.42
CA TYR A 80 -9.35 16.04 -9.12
C TYR A 80 -9.07 14.86 -8.17
N ARG A 81 -9.06 15.09 -6.84
CA ARG A 81 -8.90 14.04 -5.81
C ARG A 81 -10.10 14.04 -4.87
N ILE A 82 -11.19 13.40 -5.30
CA ILE A 82 -12.41 13.24 -4.49
C ILE A 82 -12.25 12.01 -3.58
N SER A 83 -11.34 12.09 -2.61
CA SER A 83 -11.13 11.04 -1.61
C SER A 83 -11.10 11.62 -0.20
N LYS A 84 -11.34 10.76 0.80
CA LYS A 84 -11.04 11.07 2.20
C LYS A 84 -9.82 10.26 2.62
N SER A 85 -8.87 10.90 3.28
CA SER A 85 -7.66 10.23 3.77
C SER A 85 -7.53 10.32 5.28
N GLY A 86 -6.91 9.29 5.86
CA GLY A 86 -6.47 9.24 7.24
C GLY A 86 -5.09 8.59 7.30
N TRP A 87 -4.31 8.92 8.33
CA TRP A 87 -2.99 8.35 8.56
C TRP A 87 -3.00 7.62 9.89
N LEU A 88 -2.41 6.42 9.90
CA LEU A 88 -2.27 5.58 11.08
C LEU A 88 -0.78 5.37 11.35
N LYS A 89 -0.37 5.55 12.62
CA LYS A 89 1.02 5.33 13.02
C LYS A 89 1.20 3.96 13.64
N ASP A 90 2.41 3.41 13.51
CA ASP A 90 2.76 2.11 14.07
C ASP A 90 2.60 2.08 15.60
N GLU A 91 2.88 3.19 16.28
CA GLU A 91 2.81 3.30 17.75
C GLU A 91 1.36 3.30 18.27
N GLU A 92 0.39 3.63 17.42
CA GLU A 92 -1.03 3.68 17.81
C GLU A 92 -1.66 2.29 17.92
N SER A 93 -1.06 1.28 17.27
CA SER A 93 -1.62 -0.07 17.29
C SER A 93 -0.56 -1.14 16.98
N PRO A 94 -0.41 -2.15 17.87
CA PRO A 94 0.43 -3.30 17.59
C PRO A 94 0.06 -4.04 16.31
N MET A 95 -1.19 -3.94 15.84
CA MET A 95 -1.60 -4.55 14.58
C MET A 95 -1.04 -3.78 13.37
N ILE A 96 -1.08 -2.45 13.41
CA ILE A 96 -0.52 -1.60 12.35
C ILE A 96 1.00 -1.83 12.27
N ALA A 97 1.70 -1.84 13.41
CA ALA A 97 3.12 -2.16 13.46
C ALA A 97 3.46 -3.56 12.89
N ARG A 98 2.59 -4.57 13.08
CA ARG A 98 2.78 -5.89 12.45
C ARG A 98 2.62 -5.86 10.94
N VAL A 99 1.65 -5.09 10.43
CA VAL A 99 1.46 -4.88 8.99
C VAL A 99 2.67 -4.18 8.39
N SER A 100 3.14 -3.08 8.99
CA SER A 100 4.33 -2.35 8.57
C SER A 100 5.58 -3.25 8.52
N ARG A 101 5.80 -4.08 9.55
CA ARG A 101 6.88 -5.08 9.54
C ARG A 101 6.73 -6.10 8.42
N ARG A 102 5.52 -6.58 8.15
CA ARG A 102 5.27 -7.53 7.05
C ARG A 102 5.60 -6.90 5.69
N VAL A 103 5.25 -5.63 5.49
CA VAL A 103 5.63 -4.86 4.29
C VAL A 103 7.15 -4.77 4.17
N ALA A 104 7.85 -4.48 5.26
CA ALA A 104 9.30 -4.47 5.29
C ALA A 104 9.89 -5.83 4.84
N ASP A 105 9.38 -6.92 5.42
CA ASP A 105 9.83 -8.29 5.13
C ASP A 105 9.66 -8.66 3.65
N PHE A 106 8.50 -8.41 3.04
CA PHE A 106 8.27 -8.81 1.64
C PHE A 106 8.81 -7.82 0.61
N THR A 107 9.00 -6.54 0.95
CA THR A 107 9.63 -5.57 0.05
C THR A 107 11.16 -5.62 0.10
N GLY A 108 11.73 -6.14 1.19
CA GLY A 108 13.17 -6.08 1.46
C GLY A 108 13.66 -4.68 1.85
N LEU A 109 12.74 -3.75 2.12
CA LEU A 109 13.03 -2.38 2.56
C LEU A 109 12.86 -2.24 4.07
N ASN A 110 13.49 -1.24 4.68
CA ASN A 110 13.28 -0.91 6.09
C ASN A 110 12.27 0.23 6.25
N MET A 111 11.71 0.38 7.46
CA MET A 111 10.69 1.38 7.76
C MET A 111 11.26 2.72 8.25
N MET A 112 12.59 2.92 8.28
CA MET A 112 13.18 4.13 8.90
C MET A 112 12.77 5.43 8.22
N SER A 113 12.58 5.39 6.91
CA SER A 113 12.14 6.52 6.09
C SER A 113 10.72 6.35 5.55
N ALA A 114 9.99 5.35 6.03
CA ALA A 114 8.63 5.11 5.58
C ALA A 114 7.69 6.17 6.15
N GLU A 115 6.76 6.65 5.33
CA GLU A 115 5.65 7.47 5.80
C GLU A 115 4.65 6.63 6.61
N GLU A 116 3.79 7.32 7.37
CA GLU A 116 2.69 6.69 8.09
C GLU A 116 1.72 5.97 7.14
N LEU A 117 1.02 4.94 7.63
CA LEU A 117 0.07 4.19 6.81
C LEU A 117 -1.09 5.09 6.39
N GLN A 118 -1.10 5.50 5.13
CA GLN A 118 -2.18 6.26 4.54
C GLN A 118 -3.34 5.34 4.15
N VAL A 119 -4.51 5.59 4.73
CA VAL A 119 -5.77 4.94 4.36
C VAL A 119 -6.59 5.92 3.54
N VAL A 120 -7.01 5.50 2.35
CA VAL A 120 -7.78 6.32 1.42
C VAL A 120 -9.15 5.68 1.17
N ASN A 121 -10.20 6.49 1.29
CA ASN A 121 -11.58 6.12 1.01
C ASN A 121 -12.07 6.85 -0.24
N TYR A 122 -12.34 6.07 -1.29
CA TYR A 122 -13.01 6.51 -2.50
C TYR A 122 -14.50 6.19 -2.36
N GLY A 123 -15.31 7.24 -2.14
CA GLY A 123 -16.77 7.12 -2.13
C GLY A 123 -17.34 6.92 -3.54
N ILE A 124 -18.66 7.05 -3.68
CA ILE A 124 -19.30 7.02 -5.01
C ILE A 124 -18.73 8.16 -5.87
N GLY A 125 -18.16 7.81 -7.03
CA GLY A 125 -17.48 8.76 -7.92
C GLY A 125 -16.13 9.27 -7.40
N GLY A 126 -15.61 8.70 -6.32
CA GLY A 126 -14.27 8.99 -5.83
C GLY A 126 -13.21 8.46 -6.79
N HIS A 127 -12.27 9.30 -7.19
CA HIS A 127 -11.15 8.92 -8.04
C HIS A 127 -9.87 9.60 -7.58
N TYR A 128 -8.75 9.06 -8.06
CA TYR A 128 -7.44 9.67 -8.03
C TYR A 128 -7.02 9.80 -9.49
N GLU A 129 -6.82 11.02 -9.96
CA GLU A 129 -6.31 11.35 -11.29
C GLU A 129 -4.94 12.04 -11.18
#